data_AF-K4L0D2-F1
#
_entry.id   AF-K4L0D2-F1
#
_cell.length_a   1.000
_cell.length_b   1.000
_cell.length_c   1.000
_cell.angle_alpha   90.00
_cell.angle_beta   90.00
_cell.angle_gamma   90.00
#
_symmetry.space_group_name_H-M   'P 1'
#
loop_
_entity.id
_entity.type
_entity.pdbx_description
1 polymer ?
#
loop_
_entity_poly.entity_id
_entity_poly.type
_entity_poly.pdbx_seq_one_letter_code
_entity_poly.pdbx_strand_id
1 'polypeptide(L)' 'MSIKNLIKILLDIEVNAEDILKLRENPKEYVTNEDDAEKLQDLFLLMDLAESQEVNEYGKY' A
#
# COMPACT_ATOMS: atom_id res chain seq x y z
N MET A 1 -10.67 6.86 -10.35
CA MET A 1 -9.65 7.64 -9.62
C MET A 1 -8.34 6.87 -9.79
N SER A 2 -7.22 7.52 -10.16
CA SER A 2 -5.95 6.81 -10.41
C SER A 2 -5.30 6.39 -9.09
N ILE A 3 -4.65 5.22 -9.04
CA ILE A 3 -3.93 4.72 -7.86
C ILE A 3 -2.86 5.72 -7.40
N LYS A 4 -2.23 6.41 -8.36
CA LYS A 4 -1.25 7.47 -8.12
C LYS A 4 -1.82 8.59 -7.26
N ASN A 5 -3.06 9.00 -7.55
CA ASN A 5 -3.74 10.04 -6.79
C ASN A 5 -4.14 9.55 -5.40
N LEU A 6 -4.50 8.27 -5.26
CA LEU A 6 -4.86 7.69 -3.97
C LEU A 6 -3.65 7.68 -3.03
N ILE A 7 -2.52 7.16 -3.50
CA ILE A 7 -1.25 7.13 -2.74
C ILE A 7 -0.80 8.55 -2.40
N LYS A 8 -0.90 9.48 -3.34
CA LYS A 8 -0.58 10.90 -3.12
C LYS A 8 -1.47 11.54 -2.04
N ILE A 9 -2.75 11.18 -1.96
CA ILE A 9 -3.64 11.70 -0.91
C ILE A 9 -3.33 11.06 0.45
N LEU A 10 -3.04 9.75 0.48
CA LEU A 10 -2.86 9.00 1.72
C LEU A 10 -1.49 9.24 2.37
N LEU A 11 -0.44 9.30 1.58
CA LEU A 11 0.94 9.32 2.07
C LEU A 11 1.71 10.58 1.63
N ASP A 12 1.13 11.43 0.78
CA ASP A 12 1.81 12.56 0.14
C ASP A 12 3.03 12.13 -0.70
N ILE A 13 2.92 10.95 -1.33
CA ILE A 13 3.98 10.34 -2.15
C ILE A 13 3.54 10.33 -3.62
N GLU A 14 4.47 10.63 -4.52
CA GLU A 14 4.27 10.49 -5.95
C GLU A 14 4.81 9.15 -6.45
N VAL A 15 3.90 8.29 -6.95
CA VAL A 15 4.25 6.95 -7.45
C VAL A 15 4.07 6.87 -8.95
N ASN A 16 4.99 6.19 -9.63
CA ASN A 16 4.95 6.01 -11.09
C ASN A 16 4.41 4.63 -11.52
N ALA A 17 3.44 4.09 -10.78
CA ALA A 17 2.72 2.87 -11.15
C ALA A 17 1.23 3.16 -11.37
N GLU A 18 0.64 2.45 -12.33
CA GLU A 18 -0.80 2.52 -12.60
C GLU A 18 -1.58 1.38 -11.94
N ASP A 19 -0.86 0.38 -11.41
CA ASP A 19 -1.40 -0.83 -10.81
C ASP A 19 -0.87 -0.98 -9.38
N ILE A 20 -1.79 -1.22 -8.43
CA ILE A 20 -1.47 -1.44 -7.02
C ILE A 20 -0.69 -2.74 -6.80
N LEU A 21 -0.92 -3.76 -7.64
CA LEU A 21 -0.22 -5.05 -7.53
C LEU A 21 1.27 -4.86 -7.82
N LYS A 22 1.61 -4.13 -8.88
CA LYS A 22 3.00 -3.80 -9.23
C LYS A 22 3.68 -2.98 -8.14
N LEU A 23 2.94 -2.04 -7.56
CA LEU A 23 3.39 -1.23 -6.43
C LEU A 23 3.67 -2.07 -5.19
N ARG A 24 2.87 -3.11 -4.94
CA ARG A 24 3.06 -4.03 -3.82
C ARG A 24 4.22 -4.99 -4.04
N GLU A 25 4.38 -5.49 -5.26
CA GLU A 25 5.46 -6.42 -5.62
C GLU A 25 6.84 -5.74 -5.57
N ASN A 26 6.96 -4.52 -6.08
CA ASN A 26 8.23 -3.82 -6.14
C ASN A 26 8.10 -2.29 -5.94
N PRO A 27 7.76 -1.81 -4.74
CA PRO A 27 7.48 -0.39 -4.49
C PRO A 27 8.68 0.52 -4.82
N LYS A 28 9.91 0.03 -4.60
CA LYS A 28 11.16 0.75 -4.86
C LYS A 28 11.37 1.15 -6.33
N GLU A 29 10.77 0.42 -7.27
CA GLU A 29 10.88 0.71 -8.71
C GLU A 29 9.99 1.88 -9.14
N TYR A 30 8.97 2.19 -8.34
CA TYR A 30 7.93 3.16 -8.67
C TYR A 30 7.98 4.44 -7.82
N VAL A 31 8.99 4.57 -6.95
CA VAL A 31 9.26 5.77 -6.15
C VAL A 31 10.65 6.30 -6.40
N THR A 32 10.85 7.57 -6.07
CA THR A 32 12.12 8.28 -6.29
C THR A 32 13.11 8.18 -5.14
N ASN A 33 12.65 7.81 -3.95
CA ASN A 33 13.38 7.85 -2.68
C ASN A 33 13.06 6.59 -1.87
N GLU A 34 14.05 6.12 -1.12
CA GLU A 34 13.91 4.92 -0.28
C GLU A 34 12.89 5.13 0.85
N ASP A 35 12.86 6.33 1.45
CA ASP A 35 11.90 6.68 2.50
C ASP A 35 10.43 6.50 2.07
N ASP A 36 10.10 6.83 0.81
CA ASP A 36 8.74 6.66 0.30
C ASP A 36 8.46 5.22 -0.07
N ALA A 37 9.48 4.44 -0.42
CA ALA A 37 9.35 3.01 -0.60
C ALA A 37 8.99 2.33 0.72
N GLU A 38 9.64 2.74 1.81
CA GLU A 38 9.35 2.23 3.16
C GLU A 38 7.93 2.56 3.59
N LYS A 39 7.47 3.82 3.44
CA LYS A 39 6.08 4.21 3.74
C LYS A 39 5.04 3.40 2.95
N LEU A 40 5.32 3.11 1.68
CA LEU A 40 4.46 2.25 0.87
C LEU A 40 4.44 0.81 1.39
N GLN A 41 5.60 0.29 1.78
CA GLN A 41 5.74 -1.04 2.32
C GLN A 41 4.96 -1.18 3.64
N ASP A 42 5.05 -0.16 4.50
CA ASP A 42 4.27 -0.06 5.74
C ASP A 42 2.77 -0.01 5.46
N LEU A 43 2.32 0.76 4.46
CA LEU A 43 0.91 0.80 4.08
C LEU A 43 0.39 -0.58 3.68
N PHE A 44 1.12 -1.31 2.83
CA PHE A 44 0.70 -2.65 2.42
C PHE A 44 0.71 -3.65 3.58
N LEU A 45 1.68 -3.56 4.48
CA LEU A 45 1.70 -4.37 5.70
C LEU A 45 0.47 -4.10 6.58
N LEU A 46 0.08 -2.83 6.74
CA LEU A 46 -1.12 -2.46 7.48
C LEU A 46 -2.40 -3.01 6.83
N MET A 47 -2.48 -3.01 5.49
CA MET A 47 -3.60 -3.61 4.76
C MET A 47 -3.67 -5.12 4.99
N ASP A 48 -2.54 -5.83 4.92
CA ASP A 48 -2.46 -7.27 5.16
C ASP A 48 -2.83 -7.64 6.60
N LEU A 49 -2.43 -6.81 7.56
CA LEU A 49 -2.80 -6.97 8.96
C LEU A 49 -4.29 -6.71 9.19
N ALA A 50 -4.87 -5.69 8.54
CA ALA A 50 -6.31 -5.41 8.62
C ALA A 50 -7.14 -6.55 8.02
N GLU A 51 -6.74 -7.05 6.84
CA GLU A 51 -7.36 -8.23 6.22
C GLU A 51 -7.27 -9.45 7.15
N SER A 52 -6.11 -9.67 7.78
CA SER A 52 -5.91 -10.76 8.75
C SER A 52 -6.75 -10.61 10.03
N GLN A 53 -7.13 -9.39 10.41
CA GLN A 53 -8.00 -9.15 11.55
C GLN A 53 -9.48 -9.37 11.22
N GLU A 54 -9.95 -9.04 10.01
CA GLU A 54 -11.33 -9.30 9.59
C GLU A 54 -11.68 -10.81 9.64
N VAL A 55 -10.72 -11.69 9.36
CA VAL A 55 -10.94 -13.16 9.42
C VAL A 55 -11.17 -13.66 10.85
N ASN A 56 -10.72 -12.94 11.88
CA ASN A 56 -10.90 -13.33 13.28
C ASN A 56 -12.21 -12.86 13.92
N GLU A 57 -12.92 -11.89 13.32
CA GLU A 57 -14.17 -11.36 13.90
C GLU A 57 -15.43 -12.16 13.49
N TYR A 58 -15.38 -12.97 12.43
CA TYR A 58 -16.54 -13.76 11.97
C TYR A 58 -16.52 -15.24 12.41
N GLY A 59 -15.55 -15.65 13.25
CA GLY A 59 -15.31 -17.06 13.59
C GLY A 59 -15.64 -17.51 15.01
N LYS A 60 -16.32 -16.69 15.83
CA LYS A 60 -16.70 -17.09 17.20
C LYS A 60 -18.07 -16.58 17.62
N TYR A 61 -19.11 -17.32 17.27
CA TYR A 61 -20.37 -17.42 18.03
C TYR A 61 -20.83 -18.88 18.04
#